data_AF-U1P924-F1
#
_entry.id   AF-U1P924-F1
#
_cell.length_a   1.000
_cell.length_b   1.000
_cell.length_c   1.000
_cell.angle_alpha   90.00
_cell.angle_beta   90.00
_cell.angle_gamma   90.00
#
_symmetry.space_group_name_H-M   'P 1'
#
loop_
_entity.id
_entity.type
_entity.pdbx_description
1 polymer ?
#
loop_
_entity_poly.entity_id
_entity_poly.type
_entity_poly.pdbx_seq_one_letter_code
_entity_poly.pdbx_strand_id
1 'polypeptide(L)'
;MTRHTETETEGTSERQTEPGGRPDGGRVAGRPSGYGTTVIAQTIVRLVVPVIVVTALALLFQGHNRPGGGFIGAVLTATAAVLVYVTFGREFLQTTLFGDASAAGEGAHAATEWYRSLFGVGLAVAVAGGVAPMFLGGAFLTQGVWFPHGLPLFGELEVATALVFDLGVYATVVGGLLTVVSEVGGE
;
A
#
# COMPACT_ATOMS: atom_id res chain seq x y z
N MET A 1 47.69 -47.58 -79.82
CA MET A 1 46.66 -47.27 -80.84
C MET A 1 45.62 -48.37 -80.69
N THR A 2 44.40 -48.19 -80.18
CA THR A 2 43.40 -47.13 -80.43
C THR A 2 42.35 -47.21 -79.31
N ARG A 3 41.74 -46.07 -78.97
CA ARG A 3 40.63 -45.90 -78.00
C ARG A 3 39.44 -46.83 -78.33
N HIS A 4 38.60 -47.15 -77.35
CA HIS A 4 37.23 -46.60 -77.24
C HIS A 4 36.59 -47.01 -75.91
N THR A 5 36.07 -45.99 -75.23
CA THR A 5 35.36 -45.99 -73.95
C THR A 5 33.87 -45.92 -74.24
N GLU A 6 33.09 -46.79 -73.59
CA GLU A 6 31.62 -46.78 -73.44
C GLU A 6 31.37 -47.09 -71.95
N THR A 7 30.96 -46.12 -71.13
CA THR A 7 29.60 -45.56 -70.85
C THR A 7 28.90 -46.26 -69.68
N GLU A 8 28.46 -45.40 -68.74
CA GLU A 8 27.46 -45.61 -67.68
C GLU A 8 27.82 -46.60 -66.55
N THR A 9 27.45 -46.38 -65.29
CA THR A 9 26.23 -45.72 -64.81
C THR A 9 26.45 -45.09 -63.43
N GLU A 10 26.02 -43.84 -63.32
CA GLU A 10 25.36 -43.18 -62.19
C GLU A 10 25.74 -43.60 -60.76
N GLY A 11 26.37 -42.64 -60.08
CA GLY A 11 26.35 -42.58 -58.64
C GLY A 11 24.94 -42.33 -58.12
N THR A 12 24.55 -43.11 -57.13
CA THR A 12 23.58 -42.67 -56.12
C THR A 12 24.23 -42.91 -54.77
N SER A 13 24.87 -41.87 -54.25
CA SER A 13 25.30 -41.79 -52.87
C SER A 13 24.03 -41.79 -52.02
N GLU A 14 23.72 -42.93 -51.42
CA GLU A 14 22.71 -43.04 -50.37
C GLU A 14 23.14 -42.18 -49.18
N ARG A 15 22.76 -40.90 -49.20
CA ARG A 15 22.64 -40.10 -48.00
C ARG A 15 21.54 -40.73 -47.17
N GLN A 16 21.96 -41.53 -46.20
CA GLN A 16 21.18 -41.90 -45.04
C GLN A 16 20.79 -40.60 -44.31
N THR A 17 19.63 -40.06 -44.68
CA THR A 17 18.99 -38.95 -43.99
C THR A 17 18.44 -39.46 -42.67
N GLU A 18 19.04 -38.99 -41.57
CA GLU A 18 18.55 -39.21 -40.21
C GLU A 18 17.07 -38.82 -40.10
N PRO A 19 16.21 -39.68 -39.54
CA PRO A 19 14.83 -39.30 -39.28
C PRO A 19 14.76 -38.41 -38.04
N GLY A 20 14.31 -37.17 -38.28
CA GLY A 20 13.37 -36.49 -37.40
C GLY A 20 13.90 -36.05 -36.04
N GLY A 21 14.30 -34.79 -35.97
CA GLY A 21 14.51 -34.06 -34.73
C GLY A 21 13.38 -34.30 -33.74
N ARG A 22 13.77 -34.54 -32.48
CA ARG A 22 12.87 -34.58 -31.33
C ARG A 22 11.91 -33.39 -31.40
N PRO A 23 10.59 -33.59 -31.26
CA PRO A 23 9.71 -32.46 -30.99
C PRO A 23 10.20 -31.81 -29.70
N ASP A 24 10.59 -30.55 -29.82
CA ASP A 24 10.90 -29.63 -28.72
C ASP A 24 9.71 -29.70 -27.75
N GLY A 25 9.90 -30.49 -26.69
CA GLY A 25 8.89 -30.73 -25.67
C GLY A 25 8.56 -29.38 -25.08
N GLY A 26 7.38 -28.89 -25.48
CA GLY A 26 7.00 -27.50 -25.36
C GLY A 26 7.45 -26.90 -24.05
N ARG A 27 8.09 -25.73 -24.14
CA ARG A 27 8.26 -24.81 -23.02
C ARG A 27 6.97 -24.88 -22.23
N VAL A 28 7.05 -25.47 -21.04
CA VAL A 28 5.94 -25.47 -20.09
C VAL A 28 5.67 -23.99 -19.89
N ALA A 29 4.64 -23.49 -20.57
CA ALA A 29 4.18 -22.13 -20.43
C ALA A 29 4.10 -21.89 -18.94
N GLY A 30 4.89 -20.93 -18.46
CA GLY A 30 5.05 -20.65 -17.04
C GLY A 30 3.68 -20.71 -16.41
N ARG A 31 3.45 -21.70 -15.55
CA ARG A 31 2.21 -21.81 -14.81
C ARG A 31 2.05 -20.45 -14.14
N PRO A 32 0.93 -19.73 -14.30
CA PRO A 32 0.71 -18.53 -13.51
C PRO A 32 0.76 -18.97 -12.04
N SER A 33 1.89 -18.70 -11.39
CA SER A 33 2.08 -18.95 -9.98
C SER A 33 1.35 -17.84 -9.24
N GLY A 34 0.09 -18.10 -8.93
CA GLY A 34 -0.70 -17.23 -8.10
C GLY A 34 -2.05 -17.87 -7.85
N TYR A 35 -2.24 -18.44 -6.66
CA TYR A 35 -3.59 -18.50 -6.10
C TYR A 35 -3.98 -17.04 -5.82
N GLY A 36 -4.45 -16.33 -6.85
CA GLY A 36 -5.00 -14.99 -6.69
C GLY A 36 -6.17 -15.04 -5.72
N THR A 37 -6.35 -13.98 -4.93
CA THR A 37 -7.40 -13.89 -3.94
C THR A 37 -8.77 -14.17 -4.58
N THR A 38 -9.60 -15.00 -3.94
CA THR A 38 -10.89 -15.41 -4.51
C THR A 38 -11.83 -14.22 -4.71
N VAL A 39 -12.74 -14.33 -5.68
CA VAL A 39 -13.77 -13.30 -5.95
C VAL A 39 -14.62 -13.02 -4.71
N ILE A 40 -14.87 -14.04 -3.89
CA ILE A 40 -15.59 -13.92 -2.63
C ILE A 40 -14.82 -12.99 -1.67
N ALA A 41 -13.52 -13.22 -1.47
CA ALA A 41 -12.69 -12.40 -0.60
C ALA A 41 -12.56 -10.95 -1.10
N GLN A 42 -12.36 -10.75 -2.41
CA GLN A 42 -12.34 -9.40 -3.02
C GLN A 42 -13.66 -8.65 -2.77
N THR A 43 -14.80 -9.35 -2.89
CA THR A 43 -16.13 -8.77 -2.64
C THR A 43 -16.30 -8.38 -1.18
N ILE A 44 -15.91 -9.25 -0.25
CA ILE A 44 -16.00 -8.98 1.20
C ILE A 44 -15.13 -7.76 1.56
N VAL A 45 -13.88 -7.71 1.11
CA VAL A 45 -12.97 -6.62 1.43
C VAL A 45 -13.48 -5.29 0.89
N ARG A 46 -14.05 -5.27 -0.33
CA ARG A 46 -14.64 -4.07 -0.92
C ARG A 46 -15.82 -3.51 -0.10
N LEU A 47 -16.54 -4.38 0.63
CA LEU A 47 -17.66 -3.99 1.51
C LEU A 47 -17.17 -3.60 2.91
N VAL A 48 -16.20 -4.33 3.47
CA VAL A 48 -15.75 -4.16 4.86
C VAL A 48 -14.79 -2.98 5.02
N VAL A 49 -13.91 -2.72 4.05
CA VAL A 49 -12.92 -1.63 4.14
C VAL A 49 -13.55 -0.27 4.40
N PRO A 50 -14.60 0.18 3.68
CA PRO A 50 -15.28 1.44 3.98
C PRO A 50 -15.83 1.49 5.40
N VAL A 51 -16.37 0.38 5.91
CA VAL A 51 -16.90 0.28 7.28
C VAL A 51 -15.76 0.44 8.29
N ILE A 52 -14.61 -0.20 8.06
CA ILE A 52 -13.43 -0.06 8.93
C ILE A 52 -12.95 1.39 8.94
N VAL A 53 -12.84 2.05 7.78
CA VAL A 53 -12.38 3.44 7.67
C VAL A 53 -13.34 4.40 8.37
N VAL A 54 -14.65 4.25 8.17
CA VAL A 54 -15.64 5.06 8.88
C VAL A 54 -15.56 4.84 10.39
N THR A 55 -15.37 3.59 10.83
CA THR A 55 -15.21 3.26 12.26
C THR A 55 -13.93 3.85 12.83
N ALA A 56 -12.81 3.80 12.09
CA ALA A 56 -11.54 4.39 12.47
C ALA A 56 -11.65 5.90 12.66
N LEU A 57 -12.31 6.59 11.73
CA LEU A 57 -12.59 8.03 11.83
C LEU A 57 -13.52 8.35 12.99
N ALA A 58 -14.56 7.54 13.20
CA ALA A 58 -15.45 7.71 14.36
C ALA A 58 -14.67 7.61 15.67
N LEU A 59 -13.77 6.63 15.82
CA LEU A 59 -12.94 6.48 17.02
C LEU A 59 -11.93 7.61 17.20
N LEU A 60 -11.34 8.12 16.12
CA LEU A 60 -10.49 9.31 16.13
C LEU A 60 -11.25 10.52 16.69
N PHE A 61 -12.45 10.77 16.18
CA PHE A 61 -13.28 11.88 16.67
C PHE A 61 -13.83 11.64 18.07
N GLN A 62 -14.00 10.39 18.51
CA GLN A 62 -14.62 10.06 19.80
C GLN A 62 -13.65 10.12 21.00
N GLY A 63 -12.34 10.22 20.74
CA GLY A 63 -11.28 10.17 21.76
C GLY A 63 -11.33 11.24 22.86
N HIS A 64 -12.09 12.30 22.67
CA HIS A 64 -12.24 13.39 23.63
C HIS A 64 -13.15 13.05 24.82
N ASN A 65 -14.18 12.21 24.63
CA ASN A 65 -15.25 11.99 25.62
C ASN A 65 -15.53 10.52 25.94
N ARG A 66 -14.99 9.59 25.16
CA ARG A 66 -15.27 8.16 25.24
C ARG A 66 -14.00 7.38 24.89
N PRO A 67 -13.90 6.09 25.27
CA PRO A 67 -12.78 5.25 24.83
C PRO A 67 -12.63 5.30 23.30
N GLY A 68 -11.44 5.69 22.84
CA GLY A 68 -11.16 6.02 21.43
C GLY A 68 -9.80 6.73 21.30
N GLY A 69 -9.65 7.55 20.26
CA GLY A 69 -8.49 8.42 20.04
C GLY A 69 -7.68 8.12 18.78
N GLY A 70 -6.61 8.89 18.58
CA GLY A 70 -5.81 8.84 17.36
C GLY A 70 -5.11 7.51 17.11
N PHE A 71 -4.64 6.84 18.17
CA PHE A 71 -3.89 5.59 18.06
C PHE A 71 -4.75 4.43 17.52
N ILE A 72 -5.88 4.13 18.17
CA ILE A 72 -6.74 3.00 17.77
C ILE A 72 -7.38 3.23 16.40
N GLY A 73 -7.77 4.48 16.11
CA GLY A 73 -8.25 4.86 14.78
C GLY A 73 -7.19 4.60 13.72
N ALA A 74 -5.93 4.98 13.96
CA ALA A 74 -4.85 4.75 13.01
C ALA A 74 -4.53 3.26 12.80
N VAL A 75 -4.56 2.45 13.85
CA VAL A 75 -4.36 0.99 13.74
C VAL A 75 -5.46 0.36 12.86
N LEU A 76 -6.72 0.77 13.04
CA LEU A 76 -7.82 0.31 12.19
C LEU A 76 -7.63 0.74 10.73
N THR A 77 -7.22 1.98 10.48
CA THR A 77 -6.93 2.46 9.13
C THR A 77 -5.78 1.69 8.48
N ALA A 78 -4.69 1.45 9.22
CA ALA A 78 -3.59 0.61 8.75
C ALA A 78 -4.05 -0.82 8.48
N THR A 79 -4.91 -1.40 9.32
CA THR A 79 -5.49 -2.74 9.10
C THR A 79 -6.33 -2.78 7.83
N ALA A 80 -7.13 -1.75 7.56
CA ALA A 80 -7.88 -1.63 6.31
C ALA A 80 -6.95 -1.60 5.09
N ALA A 81 -5.86 -0.83 5.16
CA ALA A 81 -4.87 -0.77 4.10
C ALA A 81 -4.16 -2.13 3.89
N VAL A 82 -3.81 -2.85 4.97
CA VAL A 82 -3.25 -4.20 4.87
C VAL A 82 -4.24 -5.18 4.25
N LEU A 83 -5.53 -5.10 4.60
CA LEU A 83 -6.57 -5.94 3.98
C LEU A 83 -6.65 -5.70 2.47
N VAL A 84 -6.59 -4.44 2.04
CA VAL A 84 -6.54 -4.09 0.61
C VAL A 84 -5.26 -4.62 -0.03
N TYR A 85 -4.10 -4.44 0.62
CA TYR A 85 -2.80 -4.91 0.14
C TYR A 85 -2.79 -6.43 -0.11
N VAL A 86 -3.24 -7.22 0.86
CA VAL A 86 -3.28 -8.69 0.75
C VAL A 86 -4.26 -9.16 -0.32
N THR A 87 -5.37 -8.43 -0.51
CA THR A 87 -6.46 -8.88 -1.38
C THR A 87 -6.27 -8.49 -2.83
N PHE A 88 -5.83 -7.25 -3.08
CA PHE A 88 -5.74 -6.66 -4.42
C PHE A 88 -4.30 -6.42 -4.88
N GLY A 89 -3.31 -6.68 -4.02
CA GLY A 89 -1.90 -6.47 -4.33
C GLY A 89 -1.44 -5.02 -4.11
N ARG A 90 -0.14 -4.81 -4.36
CA ARG A 90 0.56 -3.56 -4.08
C ARG A 90 0.16 -2.44 -5.03
N GLU A 91 -0.06 -2.74 -6.32
CA GLU A 91 -0.45 -1.72 -7.31
C GLU A 91 -1.82 -1.10 -6.97
N PHE A 92 -2.79 -1.91 -6.54
CA PHE A 92 -4.14 -1.41 -6.25
C PHE A 92 -4.17 -0.50 -5.02
N LEU A 93 -3.37 -0.81 -3.99
CA LEU A 93 -3.25 0.06 -2.82
C LEU A 93 -2.65 1.42 -3.20
N GLN A 94 -1.63 1.41 -4.07
CA GLN A 94 -1.01 2.65 -4.55
C GLN A 94 -1.99 3.51 -5.34
N THR A 95 -2.75 2.92 -6.27
CA THR A 95 -3.77 3.68 -7.01
C THR A 95 -4.90 4.18 -6.10
N THR A 96 -5.28 3.41 -5.07
CA THR A 96 -6.34 3.81 -4.13
C THR A 96 -5.91 4.94 -3.20
N LEU A 97 -4.66 4.94 -2.73
CA LEU A 97 -4.13 5.97 -1.82
C LEU A 97 -3.59 7.21 -2.55
N PHE A 98 -3.01 7.05 -3.74
CA PHE A 98 -2.31 8.12 -4.46
C PHE A 98 -2.98 8.54 -5.77
N GLY A 99 -4.05 7.88 -6.21
CA GLY A 99 -4.70 8.14 -7.50
C GLY A 99 -3.78 7.86 -8.69
N ASP A 100 -4.10 8.42 -9.86
CA ASP A 100 -3.31 8.26 -11.10
C ASP A 100 -1.90 8.87 -11.02
N ALA A 101 -1.54 9.54 -9.92
CA ALA A 101 -0.20 10.11 -9.72
C ALA A 101 0.89 9.02 -9.58
N SER A 102 0.53 7.76 -9.31
CA SER A 102 1.46 6.63 -9.27
C SER A 102 1.77 6.03 -10.66
N ALA A 103 1.16 6.54 -11.74
CA ALA A 103 1.39 6.04 -13.11
C ALA A 103 2.75 6.44 -13.71
N ALA A 104 3.50 7.33 -13.06
CA ALA A 104 4.83 7.75 -13.49
C ALA A 104 5.94 6.87 -12.89
N GLY A 105 5.98 5.58 -13.24
CA GLY A 105 7.18 4.71 -13.22
C GLY A 105 7.97 4.46 -11.91
N GLU A 106 7.74 5.21 -10.83
CA GLU A 106 8.56 5.29 -9.61
C GLU A 106 7.72 5.02 -8.33
N GLY A 107 6.54 4.42 -8.50
CA GLY A 107 5.47 4.38 -7.48
C GLY A 107 5.80 3.64 -6.18
N ALA A 108 6.71 2.66 -6.20
CA ALA A 108 7.07 1.89 -5.00
C ALA A 108 7.92 2.69 -4.01
N HIS A 109 8.97 3.37 -4.48
CA HIS A 109 9.82 4.19 -3.61
C HIS A 109 9.12 5.48 -3.20
N ALA A 110 8.32 6.07 -4.09
CA ALA A 110 7.53 7.26 -3.78
C ALA A 110 6.51 7.01 -2.65
N ALA A 111 5.86 5.84 -2.63
CA ALA A 111 4.91 5.48 -1.58
C ALA A 111 5.58 5.32 -0.20
N THR A 112 6.71 4.61 -0.14
CA THR A 112 7.46 4.43 1.11
C THR A 112 7.98 5.75 1.66
N GLU A 113 8.54 6.61 0.81
CA GLU A 113 9.01 7.93 1.23
C GLU A 113 7.86 8.81 1.73
N TRP A 114 6.68 8.71 1.12
CA TRP A 114 5.49 9.38 1.61
C TRP A 114 5.05 8.87 2.98
N TYR A 115 5.00 7.56 3.20
CA TYR A 115 4.64 6.99 4.50
C TYR A 115 5.61 7.42 5.60
N ARG A 116 6.91 7.46 5.29
CA ARG A 116 7.96 7.95 6.19
C ARG A 116 7.81 9.44 6.49
N SER A 117 7.48 10.23 5.46
CA SER A 117 7.20 11.66 5.62
C SER A 117 5.95 11.90 6.47
N LEU A 118 4.89 11.13 6.26
CA LEU A 118 3.67 11.16 7.07
C LEU A 118 3.96 10.83 8.53
N PHE A 119 4.82 9.84 8.79
CA PHE A 119 5.30 9.53 10.13
C PHE A 119 6.02 10.73 10.77
N GLY A 120 6.99 11.31 10.06
CA GLY A 120 7.79 12.42 10.58
C GLY A 120 6.97 13.68 10.84
N VAL A 121 6.08 14.05 9.91
CA VAL A 121 5.17 15.19 10.04
C VAL A 121 4.17 14.94 11.17
N GLY A 122 3.57 13.75 11.23
CA GLY A 122 2.65 13.38 12.31
C GLY A 122 3.31 13.51 13.68
N LEU A 123 4.55 13.04 13.81
CA LEU A 123 5.30 13.10 15.06
C LEU A 123 5.62 14.55 15.44
N ALA A 124 6.02 15.37 14.46
CA ALA A 124 6.26 16.79 14.67
C ALA A 124 4.98 17.52 15.13
N VAL A 125 3.83 17.21 14.53
CA VAL A 125 2.52 17.77 14.93
C VAL A 125 2.14 17.33 16.34
N ALA A 126 2.33 16.06 16.70
CA ALA A 126 2.03 15.55 18.05
C ALA A 126 2.91 16.23 19.12
N VAL A 127 4.21 16.37 18.86
CA VAL A 127 5.14 17.07 19.75
C VAL A 127 4.77 18.55 19.86
N ALA A 128 4.51 19.22 18.73
CA ALA A 128 4.10 20.62 18.72
C ALA A 128 2.80 20.83 19.52
N GLY A 129 1.81 19.94 19.34
CA GLY A 129 0.55 19.97 20.09
C GLY A 129 0.74 19.80 21.60
N GLY A 130 1.67 18.94 22.02
CA GLY A 130 1.98 18.73 23.44
C GLY A 130 2.81 19.83 24.10
N VAL A 131 3.69 20.49 23.33
CA VAL A 131 4.58 21.56 23.82
C VAL A 131 3.92 22.95 23.72
N ALA A 132 3.01 23.18 22.77
CA ALA A 132 2.32 24.46 22.59
C ALA A 132 1.74 25.06 23.90
N PRO A 133 1.11 24.28 24.81
CA PRO A 133 0.62 24.79 26.09
C PRO A 133 1.72 25.32 27.02
N MET A 134 2.95 24.79 26.92
CA MET A 134 4.07 25.23 27.77
C MET A 134 4.49 26.67 27.48
N PHE A 135 4.40 27.09 26.21
CA PHE A 135 4.66 28.48 25.81
C PHE A 135 3.59 29.46 26.32
N LEU A 136 2.42 28.94 26.72
CA LEU A 136 1.31 29.70 27.28
C LEU A 136 1.27 29.62 28.82
N GLY A 137 2.29 29.04 29.45
CA GLY A 137 2.39 28.90 30.91
C GLY A 137 1.68 27.67 31.50
N GLY A 138 1.16 26.77 30.66
CA GLY A 138 0.61 25.48 31.07
C GLY A 138 1.69 24.39 31.21
N ALA A 139 1.30 23.22 31.74
CA ALA A 139 2.18 22.05 31.75
C ALA A 139 2.20 21.36 30.36
N PHE A 140 3.18 20.49 30.12
CA PHE A 140 3.21 19.62 28.93
C PHE A 140 1.90 18.82 28.80
N LEU A 141 1.36 18.70 27.57
CA LEU A 141 0.07 18.04 27.27
C LEU A 141 -1.15 18.64 27.98
N THR A 142 -1.07 19.87 28.48
CA THR A 142 -2.27 20.55 29.00
C THR A 142 -3.25 20.79 27.86
N GLN A 143 -4.46 20.24 27.99
CA GLN A 143 -5.53 20.50 27.03
C GLN A 143 -5.99 21.95 27.18
N GLY A 144 -5.73 22.77 26.16
CA GLY A 144 -6.17 24.16 26.13
C GLY A 144 -7.62 24.25 25.69
N VAL A 145 -8.49 24.78 26.55
CA VAL A 145 -9.87 25.12 26.20
C VAL A 145 -9.82 26.44 25.43
N TRP A 146 -9.89 26.40 24.10
CA TRP A 146 -10.09 27.62 23.33
C TRP A 146 -11.58 27.80 23.12
N PHE A 147 -12.16 28.88 23.65
CA PHE A 147 -13.53 29.28 23.34
C PHE A 147 -13.49 30.26 22.16
N PRO A 148 -13.55 29.82 20.88
CA PRO A 148 -13.85 30.73 19.80
C PRO A 148 -15.32 31.13 19.95
N HIS A 149 -15.56 32.28 20.58
CA HIS A 149 -16.85 32.96 20.54
C HIS A 149 -17.16 33.28 19.06
N GLY A 150 -17.98 32.45 18.39
CA GLY A 150 -18.40 32.74 17.02
C GLY A 150 -18.96 31.61 16.15
N LEU A 151 -18.86 30.33 16.53
CA LEU A 151 -19.50 29.24 15.76
C LEU A 151 -20.83 28.80 16.40
N PRO A 152 -22.00 29.23 15.88
CA PRO A 152 -23.31 28.95 16.47
C PRO A 152 -23.79 27.49 16.36
N LEU A 153 -22.97 26.57 15.82
CA LEU A 153 -23.33 25.15 15.68
C LEU A 153 -22.49 24.19 16.55
N PHE A 154 -21.35 24.63 17.09
CA PHE A 154 -20.46 23.75 17.87
C PHE A 154 -20.21 24.40 19.23
N GLY A 155 -20.86 23.89 20.27
CA GLY A 155 -20.65 24.32 21.65
C GLY A 155 -19.17 24.18 22.05
N GLU A 156 -18.71 25.13 22.85
CA GLU A 156 -17.44 25.18 23.60
C GLU A 156 -16.33 24.28 23.05
N LEU A 157 -15.52 24.85 22.16
CA LEU A 157 -14.49 24.17 21.37
C LEU A 157 -13.25 23.80 22.21
N GLU A 158 -13.42 22.94 23.21
CA GLU A 158 -12.36 22.16 23.88
C GLU A 158 -11.61 21.21 22.89
N VAL A 159 -12.06 21.23 21.62
CA VAL A 159 -11.77 20.33 20.51
C VAL A 159 -10.47 20.68 19.78
N ALA A 160 -9.90 21.88 19.89
CA ALA A 160 -8.80 22.27 18.98
C ALA A 160 -7.45 21.60 19.30
N THR A 161 -6.94 21.65 20.53
CA THR A 161 -5.56 21.17 20.81
C THR A 161 -5.47 19.66 21.01
N ALA A 162 -6.46 19.04 21.66
CA ALA A 162 -6.50 17.60 21.89
C ALA A 162 -6.68 16.84 20.56
N LEU A 163 -7.53 17.33 19.67
CA LEU A 163 -7.72 16.75 18.34
C LEU A 163 -6.46 16.90 17.48
N VAL A 164 -5.75 18.03 17.55
CA VAL A 164 -4.48 18.20 16.83
C VAL A 164 -3.43 17.20 17.31
N PHE A 165 -3.35 16.97 18.63
CA PHE A 165 -2.48 15.93 19.18
C PHE A 165 -2.87 14.54 18.67
N ASP A 166 -4.16 14.17 18.75
CA ASP A 166 -4.67 12.89 18.26
C ASP A 166 -4.46 12.70 16.75
N LEU A 167 -4.62 13.76 15.95
CA LEU A 167 -4.32 13.75 14.52
C LEU A 167 -2.83 13.54 14.24
N GLY A 168 -1.95 14.16 15.03
CA GLY A 168 -0.51 13.92 14.97
C GLY A 168 -0.16 12.46 15.26
N VAL A 169 -0.70 11.91 16.35
CA VAL A 169 -0.55 10.48 16.70
C VAL A 169 -1.11 9.59 15.60
N TYR A 170 -2.29 9.91 15.06
CA TYR A 170 -2.94 9.15 14.01
C TYR A 170 -2.06 9.07 12.76
N ALA A 171 -1.57 10.22 12.27
CA ALA A 171 -0.68 10.29 11.11
C ALA A 171 0.63 9.53 11.35
N THR A 172 1.20 9.66 12.55
CA THR A 172 2.42 8.93 12.96
C THR A 172 2.23 7.43 12.85
N VAL A 173 1.15 6.90 13.42
CA VAL A 173 0.89 5.47 13.46
C VAL A 173 0.55 4.93 12.07
N VAL A 174 -0.29 5.62 11.29
CA VAL A 174 -0.59 5.22 9.91
C VAL A 174 0.70 5.20 9.07
N GLY A 175 1.49 6.29 9.09
CA GLY A 175 2.74 6.37 8.33
C GLY A 175 3.73 5.28 8.73
N GLY A 176 3.93 5.06 10.03
CA GLY A 176 4.83 4.03 10.53
C GLY A 176 4.41 2.61 10.13
N LEU A 177 3.15 2.26 10.32
CA LEU A 177 2.64 0.91 10.00
C LEU A 177 2.66 0.66 8.49
N LEU A 178 2.26 1.64 7.66
CA LEU A 178 2.33 1.50 6.21
C LEU A 178 3.77 1.40 5.70
N THR A 179 4.70 2.13 6.32
CA THR A 179 6.14 2.00 6.02
C THR A 179 6.60 0.56 6.27
N VAL A 180 6.35 0.02 7.46
CA VAL A 180 6.73 -1.36 7.83
C VAL A 180 6.14 -2.38 6.86
N VAL A 181 4.85 -2.27 6.55
CA VAL A 181 4.18 -3.17 5.59
C VAL A 181 4.77 -3.04 4.20
N SER A 182 5.13 -1.83 3.78
CA SER A 182 5.69 -1.59 2.44
C SER A 182 7.09 -2.16 2.28
N GLU A 183 7.91 -2.14 3.33
CA GLU A 183 9.26 -2.70 3.34
C GLU A 183 9.21 -4.23 3.39
N VAL A 184 8.49 -4.79 4.37
CA VAL A 184 8.35 -6.26 4.53
C VAL A 184 7.63 -6.89 3.35
N GLY A 185 6.64 -6.21 2.79
CA GLY A 185 5.93 -6.71 1.62
C GLY A 185 6.71 -6.62 0.31
N GLY A 186 7.86 -5.93 0.32
CA GLY A 186 8.76 -5.80 -0.83
C GLY A 186 9.94 -6.78 -0.84
N GLU A 187 10.20 -7.45 0.28
CA GLU A 187 11.15 -8.57 0.41
C GLU A 187 10.55 -9.89 -0.11
#